data_AF-A0A3A4W0F6-F1
#
_entry.id   AF-A0A3A4W0F6-F1
#
_cell.length_a   1.000
_cell.length_b   1.000
_cell.length_c   1.000
_cell.angle_alpha   90.00
_cell.angle_beta   90.00
_cell.angle_gamma   90.00
#
_symmetry.space_group_name_H-M   'P 1'
#
loop_
_entity.id
_entity.type
_entity.pdbx_description
1 polymer ?
#
loop_
_entity_poly.entity_id
_entity_poly.type
_entity_poly.pdbx_seq_one_letter_code
_entity_poly.pdbx_strand_id
1 'polypeptide(L)'
;MTNGIDSTPLTFTHLRFQARALQFIRLGQYQGAERLRDALAQIMLRSVCPETNRASVPTPEHAAICPACWLLAAQTDPGTVRRIYSLAGPFPPPAILSPGQEFHFTITLFGDGFKFLPYFVLAASAMGDAGIGPGRGKFEIVSIQTRNPLIDKTNVILAEGEKIVRLHNNSIDWNDAEVFARRLPTEGNLRIHFLSPTRLVAADSLVKAPDFGLFFRRLLERVDELAKQYNGAVRRSAEEIANLYQLADEVRLIEQSTQWINLWGPSGRTGHNTPMSGFVGFAVYRSKHWDKLLPWLLLGQGVQVGKLTIKGNGVFQVEPKGISGYWTGC
;
A
#
# COMPACT_ATOMS: atom_id res chain seq x y z
N MET A 1 14.60 9.88 32.81
CA MET A 1 14.98 10.71 31.65
C MET A 1 14.20 10.17 30.47
N THR A 2 13.13 10.85 30.08
CA THR A 2 12.26 10.47 28.98
C THR A 2 12.95 10.78 27.66
N ASN A 3 13.62 9.79 27.08
CA ASN A 3 14.13 9.86 25.71
C ASN A 3 12.92 10.03 24.77
N GLY A 4 12.61 11.26 24.38
CA GLY A 4 11.83 11.56 23.18
C GLY A 4 12.73 11.36 21.97
N ILE A 5 12.26 10.89 20.81
CA ILE A 5 10.90 10.96 20.26
C ILE A 5 10.70 9.68 19.41
N ASP A 6 9.95 8.70 19.92
CA ASP A 6 9.47 7.56 19.12
C ASP A 6 8.39 8.05 18.15
N SER A 7 8.68 8.92 17.18
CA SER A 7 7.66 9.40 16.23
C SER A 7 8.20 9.48 14.81
N THR A 8 7.28 9.66 13.85
CA THR A 8 7.61 9.87 12.46
C THR A 8 6.74 10.99 11.89
N PRO A 9 7.29 11.86 11.01
CA PRO A 9 6.49 12.86 10.31
C PRO A 9 5.76 12.26 9.09
N LEU A 10 5.83 10.93 8.88
CA LEU A 10 5.12 10.28 7.78
C LEU A 10 3.62 10.55 7.88
N THR A 11 3.06 11.04 6.79
CA THR A 11 1.62 11.16 6.61
C THR A 11 1.20 10.47 5.32
N PHE A 12 -0.04 9.99 5.25
CA PHE A 12 -0.59 9.46 4.02
C PHE A 12 -2.11 9.53 3.99
N THR A 13 -2.69 9.50 2.79
CA THR A 13 -4.14 9.57 2.58
C THR A 13 -4.60 8.38 1.77
N HIS A 14 -5.58 7.64 2.30
CA HIS A 14 -6.24 6.57 1.54
C HIS A 14 -7.35 7.13 0.68
N LEU A 15 -7.31 6.80 -0.61
CA LEU A 15 -8.37 7.05 -1.58
C LEU A 15 -9.05 5.72 -1.89
N ARG A 16 -10.26 5.53 -1.37
CA ARG A 16 -11.10 4.38 -1.69
C ARG A 16 -11.91 4.69 -2.94
N PHE A 17 -11.69 3.92 -3.99
CA PHE A 17 -12.45 3.98 -5.23
C PHE A 17 -13.50 2.88 -5.20
N GLN A 18 -14.77 3.28 -5.12
CA GLN A 18 -15.90 2.37 -5.34
C GLN A 18 -16.15 2.27 -6.84
N ALA A 19 -16.28 1.05 -7.34
CA ALA A 19 -16.41 0.77 -8.76
C ALA A 19 -17.45 -0.31 -9.01
N ARG A 20 -18.03 -0.28 -10.22
CA ARG A 20 -18.98 -1.29 -10.70
C ARG A 20 -18.50 -1.87 -12.01
N ALA A 21 -18.38 -3.19 -12.05
CA ALA A 21 -17.99 -3.89 -13.26
C ALA A 21 -19.09 -3.73 -14.33
N LEU A 22 -18.74 -3.25 -15.52
CA LEU A 22 -19.66 -3.16 -16.66
C LEU A 22 -19.58 -4.38 -17.56
N GLN A 23 -18.45 -5.09 -17.48
CA GLN A 23 -18.17 -6.33 -18.21
C GLN A 23 -17.53 -7.34 -17.25
N PHE A 24 -17.32 -8.57 -17.71
CA PHE A 24 -16.49 -9.50 -16.96
C PHE A 24 -15.08 -8.95 -16.81
N ILE A 25 -14.59 -8.86 -15.57
CA ILE A 25 -13.22 -8.42 -15.28
C ILE A 25 -12.47 -9.57 -14.66
N ARG A 26 -11.43 -10.05 -15.35
CA ARG A 26 -10.50 -10.99 -14.74
C ARG A 26 -9.55 -10.17 -13.89
N LEU A 27 -9.57 -10.35 -12.57
CA LEU A 27 -8.61 -9.74 -11.63
C LEU A 27 -7.49 -10.71 -11.22
N GLY A 28 -7.70 -12.02 -11.33
CA GLY A 28 -6.67 -13.01 -11.05
C GLY A 28 -6.27 -13.05 -9.58
N GLN A 29 -7.25 -12.90 -8.68
CA GLN A 29 -7.06 -12.90 -7.23
C GLN A 29 -6.04 -11.81 -6.83
N TYR A 30 -4.90 -12.21 -6.27
CA TYR A 30 -3.85 -11.31 -5.78
C TYR A 30 -3.16 -10.48 -6.89
N GLN A 31 -3.44 -10.74 -8.17
CA GLN A 31 -2.98 -9.88 -9.28
C GLN A 31 -3.87 -8.65 -9.50
N GLY A 32 -5.01 -8.53 -8.81
CA GLY A 32 -5.98 -7.46 -9.07
C GLY A 32 -5.37 -6.06 -8.93
N ALA A 33 -4.58 -5.85 -7.86
CA ALA A 33 -3.90 -4.60 -7.61
C ALA A 33 -2.86 -4.25 -8.69
N GLU A 34 -2.15 -5.25 -9.18
CA GLU A 34 -1.16 -5.10 -10.25
C GLU A 34 -1.81 -4.68 -11.57
N ARG A 35 -2.92 -5.32 -11.94
CA ARG A 35 -3.70 -4.99 -13.14
C ARG A 35 -4.26 -3.57 -13.08
N LEU A 36 -4.77 -3.17 -11.91
CA LEU A 36 -5.23 -1.80 -11.66
C LEU A 36 -4.08 -0.80 -11.81
N ARG A 37 -2.94 -1.07 -11.17
CA ARG A 37 -1.77 -0.19 -11.24
C ARG A 37 -1.23 -0.06 -12.65
N ASP A 38 -1.17 -1.14 -13.42
CA ASP A 38 -0.63 -1.10 -14.78
C ASP A 38 -1.55 -0.33 -15.72
N ALA A 39 -2.86 -0.47 -15.59
CA ALA A 39 -3.83 0.33 -16.34
C ALA A 39 -3.77 1.81 -15.94
N LEU A 40 -3.69 2.11 -14.64
CA LEU A 40 -3.51 3.46 -14.12
C LEU A 40 -2.25 4.12 -14.71
N ALA A 41 -1.11 3.41 -14.67
CA ALA A 41 0.15 3.90 -15.21
C ALA A 41 0.08 4.15 -16.71
N GLN A 42 -0.54 3.25 -17.47
CA GLN A 42 -0.74 3.39 -18.92
C GLN A 42 -1.57 4.64 -19.25
N ILE A 43 -2.66 4.87 -18.53
CA ILE A 43 -3.52 6.03 -18.73
C ILE A 43 -2.79 7.31 -18.33
N MET A 44 -2.15 7.36 -17.16
CA MET A 44 -1.36 8.53 -16.73
C MET A 44 -0.31 8.93 -17.78
N LEU A 45 0.44 7.96 -18.32
CA LEU A 45 1.43 8.24 -19.36
C LEU A 45 0.77 8.78 -20.62
N ARG A 46 -0.27 8.13 -21.13
CA ARG A 46 -0.92 8.53 -22.40
C ARG A 46 -1.63 9.88 -22.31
N SER A 47 -2.19 10.21 -21.15
CA SER A 47 -2.97 11.44 -20.96
C SER A 47 -2.12 12.65 -20.60
N VAL A 48 -0.91 12.45 -20.05
CA VAL A 48 -0.12 13.55 -19.46
C VAL A 48 1.30 13.67 -20.02
N CYS A 49 1.93 12.55 -20.42
CA CYS A 49 3.32 12.59 -20.88
C CYS A 49 3.38 12.86 -22.40
N PRO A 50 4.02 13.97 -22.85
CA PRO A 50 4.15 14.26 -24.27
C PRO A 50 5.06 13.25 -25.00
N GLU A 51 5.93 12.56 -24.27
CA GLU A 51 6.86 11.55 -24.78
C GLU A 51 6.37 10.12 -24.55
N THR A 52 5.07 9.89 -24.38
CA THR A 52 4.52 8.57 -23.98
C THR A 52 4.89 7.43 -24.92
N ASN A 53 5.03 7.69 -26.23
CA ASN A 53 5.33 6.69 -27.26
C ASN A 53 6.81 6.41 -27.48
N ARG A 54 7.68 6.84 -26.56
CA ARG A 54 9.12 6.57 -26.61
C ARG A 54 9.42 5.07 -26.44
N ALA A 55 10.51 4.63 -27.07
CA ALA A 55 11.03 3.26 -26.89
C ALA A 55 11.89 3.11 -25.62
N SER A 56 12.41 4.21 -25.07
CA SER A 56 13.35 4.24 -23.94
C SER A 56 12.71 4.74 -22.65
N VAL A 57 13.41 4.51 -21.53
CA VAL A 57 13.08 5.11 -20.24
C VAL A 57 13.19 6.65 -20.36
N PRO A 58 12.28 7.44 -19.73
CA PRO A 58 12.37 8.90 -19.78
C PRO A 58 13.69 9.38 -19.17
N THR A 59 14.26 10.45 -19.71
CA THR A 59 15.48 11.03 -19.13
C THR A 59 15.18 11.59 -17.73
N PRO A 60 16.20 11.70 -16.84
CA PRO A 60 16.02 12.31 -15.52
C PRO A 60 15.44 13.73 -15.58
N GLU A 61 15.84 14.52 -16.58
CA GLU A 61 15.38 15.89 -16.80
C GLU A 61 13.89 15.92 -17.16
N HIS A 62 13.44 15.04 -18.07
CA HIS A 62 12.03 14.90 -18.38
C HIS A 62 11.22 14.42 -17.18
N ALA A 63 11.73 13.41 -16.45
CA ALA A 63 11.05 12.84 -15.29
C ALA A 63 10.94 13.82 -14.12
N ALA A 64 11.82 14.83 -14.03
CA ALA A 64 11.74 15.88 -13.02
C ALA A 64 10.59 16.89 -13.29
N ILE A 65 10.18 17.04 -14.56
CA ILE A 65 9.17 18.03 -14.98
C ILE A 65 7.81 17.38 -15.25
N CYS A 66 7.79 16.19 -15.86
CA CYS A 66 6.54 15.53 -16.23
C CYS A 66 5.91 14.80 -15.02
N PRO A 67 4.71 15.19 -14.55
CA PRO A 67 4.12 14.64 -13.33
C PRO A 67 3.77 13.14 -13.47
N ALA A 68 3.34 12.67 -14.64
CA ALA A 68 3.11 11.24 -14.86
C ALA A 68 4.41 10.44 -14.83
N CYS A 69 5.47 10.93 -15.48
CA CYS A 69 6.78 10.28 -15.42
C CYS A 69 7.36 10.31 -14.00
N TRP A 70 7.14 11.37 -13.23
CA TRP A 70 7.56 11.47 -11.83
C TRP A 70 6.80 10.52 -10.91
N LEU A 71 5.46 10.48 -10.98
CA LEU A 71 4.63 9.55 -10.21
C LEU A 71 5.00 8.08 -10.49
N LEU A 72 5.36 7.80 -11.73
CA LEU A 72 5.77 6.47 -12.18
C LEU A 72 7.29 6.27 -12.09
N ALA A 73 8.04 7.31 -11.69
CA ALA A 73 9.49 7.54 -11.79
C ALA A 73 10.26 6.32 -12.27
N ALA A 74 10.22 6.12 -13.58
CA ALA A 74 10.49 4.85 -14.22
C ALA A 74 11.89 4.25 -13.96
N GLN A 75 12.89 4.96 -13.38
CA GLN A 75 14.20 4.33 -13.06
C GLN A 75 15.28 5.12 -12.31
N THR A 76 15.02 6.17 -11.50
CA THR A 76 16.16 6.92 -10.92
C THR A 76 17.05 6.13 -9.95
N ASP A 77 16.54 5.07 -9.30
CA ASP A 77 17.37 4.03 -8.66
C ASP A 77 16.50 2.81 -8.20
N PRO A 78 16.47 1.69 -8.95
CA PRO A 78 15.66 0.52 -8.63
C PRO A 78 16.01 -0.12 -7.28
N GLY A 79 15.23 0.20 -6.25
CA GLY A 79 15.39 -0.35 -4.90
C GLY A 79 15.54 0.72 -3.83
N THR A 80 16.01 1.91 -4.22
CA THR A 80 16.32 3.05 -3.34
C THR A 80 15.17 4.06 -3.30
N VAL A 81 14.46 4.25 -4.42
CA VAL A 81 13.27 5.12 -4.47
C VAL A 81 12.02 4.31 -4.15
N ARG A 82 11.32 4.65 -3.06
CA ARG A 82 9.96 4.17 -2.82
C ARG A 82 9.01 4.98 -3.69
N ARG A 83 7.87 4.41 -4.06
CA ARG A 83 6.87 5.15 -4.84
C ARG A 83 6.04 6.00 -3.89
N ILE A 84 5.62 7.18 -4.36
CA ILE A 84 4.80 8.11 -3.60
C ILE A 84 3.35 7.65 -3.40
N TYR A 85 3.01 6.51 -3.99
CA TYR A 85 1.75 5.84 -3.73
C TYR A 85 1.94 4.34 -3.59
N SER A 86 0.91 3.67 -3.07
CA SER A 86 0.75 2.23 -3.15
C SER A 86 -0.71 1.90 -3.46
N LEU A 87 -0.97 0.66 -3.85
CA LEU A 87 -2.31 0.23 -4.24
C LEU A 87 -2.69 -1.01 -3.44
N ALA A 88 -3.90 -1.04 -2.89
CA ALA A 88 -4.51 -2.21 -2.29
C ALA A 88 -5.69 -2.63 -3.17
N GLY A 89 -5.69 -3.89 -3.61
CA GLY A 89 -6.79 -4.44 -4.40
C GLY A 89 -8.02 -4.78 -3.56
N PRO A 90 -9.09 -5.32 -4.17
CA PRO A 90 -10.25 -5.78 -3.42
C PRO A 90 -9.90 -6.92 -2.46
N PHE A 91 -10.51 -6.93 -1.27
CA PHE A 91 -10.39 -8.02 -0.29
C PHE A 91 -11.80 -8.53 0.10
N PRO A 92 -12.03 -9.86 0.12
CA PRO A 92 -11.14 -10.92 -0.36
C PRO A 92 -10.89 -10.79 -1.88
N PRO A 93 -9.73 -11.24 -2.39
CA PRO A 93 -9.32 -10.97 -3.76
C PRO A 93 -10.09 -11.84 -4.78
N PRO A 94 -10.98 -11.27 -5.60
CA PRO A 94 -11.77 -12.04 -6.54
C PRO A 94 -10.91 -12.48 -7.74
N ALA A 95 -11.16 -13.69 -8.24
CA ALA A 95 -10.57 -14.13 -9.51
C ALA A 95 -11.20 -13.38 -10.70
N ILE A 96 -12.52 -13.25 -10.69
CA ILE A 96 -13.34 -12.65 -11.73
C ILE A 96 -14.45 -11.80 -11.07
N LEU A 97 -14.76 -10.65 -11.66
CA LEU A 97 -15.96 -9.86 -11.37
C LEU A 97 -16.96 -10.02 -12.51
N SER A 98 -18.25 -10.13 -12.15
CA SER A 98 -19.35 -10.19 -13.11
C SER A 98 -19.90 -8.79 -13.43
N PRO A 99 -20.54 -8.58 -14.61
CA PRO A 99 -21.25 -7.33 -14.88
C PRO A 99 -22.25 -6.99 -13.77
N GLY A 100 -22.31 -5.71 -13.38
CA GLY A 100 -23.09 -5.20 -12.26
C GLY A 100 -22.47 -5.40 -10.88
N GLN A 101 -21.42 -6.23 -10.75
CA GLN A 101 -20.78 -6.48 -9.45
C GLN A 101 -19.99 -5.25 -8.99
N GLU A 102 -20.26 -4.80 -7.77
CA GLU A 102 -19.50 -3.75 -7.12
C GLU A 102 -18.21 -4.29 -6.50
N PHE A 103 -17.17 -3.47 -6.56
CA PHE A 103 -15.88 -3.74 -5.95
C PHE A 103 -15.20 -2.43 -5.57
N HIS A 104 -14.14 -2.52 -4.79
CA HIS A 104 -13.37 -1.37 -4.36
C HIS A 104 -11.89 -1.68 -4.38
N PHE A 105 -11.09 -0.65 -4.55
CA PHE A 105 -9.65 -0.68 -4.38
C PHE A 105 -9.19 0.64 -3.76
N THR A 106 -8.03 0.61 -3.11
CA THR A 106 -7.50 1.77 -2.39
C THR A 106 -6.20 2.21 -3.04
N ILE A 107 -6.06 3.50 -3.29
CA ILE A 107 -4.77 4.12 -3.59
C ILE A 107 -4.35 4.92 -2.36
N THR A 108 -3.19 4.59 -1.81
CA THR A 108 -2.60 5.34 -0.70
C THR A 108 -1.61 6.34 -1.26
N LEU A 109 -1.78 7.63 -0.96
CA LEU A 109 -0.84 8.70 -1.34
C LEU A 109 0.00 9.10 -0.12
N PHE A 110 1.32 9.03 -0.23
CA PHE A 110 2.26 9.33 0.87
C PHE A 110 2.73 10.79 0.81
N GLY A 111 2.67 11.51 1.93
CA GLY A 111 3.15 12.88 2.09
C GLY A 111 2.71 13.80 0.96
N ASP A 112 3.69 14.34 0.24
CA ASP A 112 3.50 15.17 -0.96
C ASP A 112 2.65 14.54 -2.08
N GLY A 113 2.39 13.23 -2.03
CA GLY A 113 1.56 12.50 -2.98
C GLY A 113 0.15 13.05 -3.10
N PHE A 114 -0.41 13.61 -2.02
CA PHE A 114 -1.76 14.18 -2.04
C PHE A 114 -1.91 15.32 -3.06
N LYS A 115 -0.83 16.07 -3.34
CA LYS A 115 -0.79 17.13 -4.37
C LYS A 115 -1.12 16.59 -5.77
N PHE A 116 -0.92 15.29 -6.00
CA PHE A 116 -1.17 14.61 -7.27
C PHE A 116 -2.54 13.93 -7.35
N LEU A 117 -3.41 14.12 -6.34
CA LEU A 117 -4.77 13.57 -6.32
C LEU A 117 -5.53 13.73 -7.66
N PRO A 118 -5.52 14.90 -8.34
CA PRO A 118 -6.26 15.05 -9.60
C PRO A 118 -5.82 14.06 -10.69
N TYR A 119 -4.53 13.72 -10.76
CA TYR A 119 -4.02 12.75 -11.72
C TYR A 119 -4.53 11.34 -11.44
N PHE A 120 -4.64 10.95 -10.18
CA PHE A 120 -5.18 9.64 -9.79
C PHE A 120 -6.67 9.54 -10.08
N VAL A 121 -7.45 10.58 -9.76
CA VAL A 121 -8.89 10.58 -10.05
C VAL A 121 -9.16 10.50 -11.54
N LEU A 122 -8.50 11.35 -12.34
CA LEU A 122 -8.66 11.35 -13.80
C LEU A 122 -8.25 10.00 -14.42
N ALA A 123 -7.10 9.47 -13.99
CA ALA A 123 -6.60 8.20 -14.53
C ALA A 123 -7.45 7.00 -14.11
N ALA A 124 -8.02 7.01 -12.89
CA ALA A 124 -8.87 5.93 -12.40
C ALA A 124 -10.19 5.83 -13.20
N SER A 125 -10.80 6.96 -13.54
CA SER A 125 -12.01 6.95 -14.39
C SER A 125 -11.67 6.48 -15.81
N ALA A 126 -10.63 7.05 -16.43
CA ALA A 126 -10.25 6.70 -17.80
C ALA A 126 -9.72 5.26 -17.95
N MET A 127 -9.12 4.66 -16.92
CA MET A 127 -8.72 3.25 -16.97
C MET A 127 -9.93 2.30 -16.93
N GLY A 128 -11.04 2.71 -16.31
CA GLY A 128 -12.30 1.96 -16.33
C GLY A 128 -12.85 1.80 -17.75
N ASP A 129 -12.85 2.90 -18.52
CA ASP A 129 -13.29 2.93 -19.92
C ASP A 129 -12.35 2.15 -20.86
N ALA A 130 -11.04 2.28 -20.64
CA ALA A 130 -10.01 1.57 -21.41
C ALA A 130 -9.92 0.08 -21.06
N GLY A 131 -10.48 -0.32 -19.92
CA GLY A 131 -10.52 -1.69 -19.41
C GLY A 131 -9.21 -2.17 -18.78
N ILE A 132 -9.32 -3.20 -17.93
CA ILE A 132 -8.19 -3.76 -17.16
C ILE A 132 -8.07 -5.27 -17.30
N GLY A 133 -6.86 -5.78 -17.06
CA GLY A 133 -6.57 -7.21 -17.07
C GLY A 133 -6.77 -7.91 -18.44
N PRO A 134 -6.65 -9.24 -18.48
CA PRO A 134 -6.93 -10.04 -19.67
C PRO A 134 -8.37 -9.85 -20.15
N GLY A 135 -8.54 -9.58 -21.45
CA GLY A 135 -9.85 -9.26 -22.03
C GLY A 135 -10.30 -7.80 -21.85
N ARG A 136 -9.49 -6.96 -21.17
CA ARG A 136 -9.73 -5.51 -20.98
C ARG A 136 -11.16 -5.23 -20.48
N GLY A 137 -11.55 -5.95 -19.42
CA GLY A 137 -12.86 -5.78 -18.81
C GLY A 137 -13.04 -4.37 -18.26
N LYS A 138 -14.20 -3.76 -18.55
CA LYS A 138 -14.51 -2.37 -18.19
C LYS A 138 -15.27 -2.25 -16.88
N PHE A 139 -15.08 -1.12 -16.22
CA PHE A 139 -15.83 -0.72 -15.03
C PHE A 139 -16.03 0.79 -15.02
N GLU A 140 -16.99 1.24 -14.21
CA GLU A 140 -17.18 2.65 -13.88
C GLU A 140 -16.75 2.92 -12.43
N ILE A 141 -16.26 4.14 -12.16
CA ILE A 141 -16.08 4.63 -10.79
C ILE A 141 -17.42 5.20 -10.32
N VAL A 142 -17.97 4.63 -9.24
CA VAL A 142 -19.23 5.04 -8.63
C VAL A 142 -19.01 6.19 -7.66
N SER A 143 -18.00 6.10 -6.80
CA SER A 143 -17.65 7.15 -5.86
C SER A 143 -16.20 7.06 -5.40
N ILE A 144 -15.66 8.15 -4.87
CA ILE A 144 -14.33 8.19 -4.30
C ILE A 144 -14.41 8.81 -2.91
N GLN A 145 -13.75 8.17 -1.94
CA GLN A 145 -13.74 8.57 -0.54
C GLN A 145 -12.31 8.68 -0.02
N THR A 146 -12.04 9.67 0.84
CA THR A 146 -10.84 9.66 1.69
C THR A 146 -11.16 9.00 3.02
N ARG A 147 -10.29 8.08 3.47
CA ARG A 147 -10.52 7.29 4.68
C ARG A 147 -9.33 7.30 5.64
N ASN A 148 -9.62 7.49 6.92
CA ASN A 148 -8.69 7.29 8.02
C ASN A 148 -9.28 6.21 8.96
N PRO A 149 -8.80 4.95 8.87
CA PRO A 149 -9.37 3.84 9.65
C PRO A 149 -9.00 3.90 11.14
N LEU A 150 -7.96 4.64 11.52
CA LEU A 150 -7.49 4.72 12.91
C LEU A 150 -8.39 5.63 13.76
N ILE A 151 -9.07 6.59 13.14
CA ILE A 151 -10.03 7.48 13.81
C ILE A 151 -11.47 7.33 13.26
N ASP A 152 -11.70 6.31 12.43
CA ASP A 152 -12.98 6.02 11.76
C ASP A 152 -13.59 7.24 11.04
N LYS A 153 -12.74 7.97 10.30
CA LYS A 153 -13.16 9.17 9.55
C LYS A 153 -13.22 8.89 8.06
N THR A 154 -14.35 9.22 7.45
CA THR A 154 -14.57 9.11 6.00
C THR A 154 -15.10 10.42 5.45
N ASN A 155 -14.55 10.88 4.32
CA ASN A 155 -15.10 12.00 3.55
C ASN A 155 -15.31 11.58 2.10
N VAL A 156 -16.48 11.86 1.53
CA VAL A 156 -16.73 11.67 0.10
C VAL A 156 -16.05 12.81 -0.67
N ILE A 157 -15.16 12.46 -1.60
CA ILE A 157 -14.48 13.43 -2.46
C ILE A 157 -15.05 13.45 -3.88
N LEU A 158 -15.72 12.38 -4.31
CA LEU A 158 -16.53 12.32 -5.53
C LEU A 158 -17.76 11.46 -5.23
N ALA A 159 -18.96 12.04 -5.27
CA ALA A 159 -20.20 11.30 -5.09
C ALA A 159 -20.70 10.68 -6.41
N GLU A 160 -21.61 9.71 -6.32
CA GLU A 160 -22.22 9.09 -7.50
C GLU A 160 -22.98 10.12 -8.33
N GLY A 161 -22.72 10.12 -9.65
CA GLY A 161 -23.29 11.08 -10.60
C GLY A 161 -22.65 12.47 -10.58
N GLU A 162 -21.79 12.79 -9.61
CA GLU A 162 -21.05 14.05 -9.61
C GLU A 162 -19.81 13.99 -10.52
N LYS A 163 -19.38 15.16 -11.02
CA LYS A 163 -18.15 15.32 -11.82
C LYS A 163 -17.08 16.17 -11.11
N ILE A 164 -17.46 16.83 -10.02
CA ILE A 164 -16.60 17.78 -9.31
C ILE A 164 -15.99 17.08 -8.11
N VAL A 165 -14.66 17.06 -8.05
CA VAL A 165 -13.92 16.52 -6.92
C VAL A 165 -13.82 17.57 -5.81
N ARG A 166 -14.19 17.19 -4.58
CA ARG A 166 -14.06 18.02 -3.38
C ARG A 166 -12.80 17.64 -2.62
N LEU A 167 -11.90 18.60 -2.41
CA LEU A 167 -10.65 18.35 -1.69
C LEU A 167 -10.91 18.21 -0.18
N HIS A 168 -10.93 16.98 0.31
CA HIS A 168 -10.95 16.68 1.75
C HIS A 168 -9.73 15.84 2.10
N ASN A 169 -8.72 16.45 2.71
CA ASN A 169 -7.57 15.70 3.18
C ASN A 169 -7.87 15.06 4.53
N ASN A 170 -8.08 13.74 4.53
CA ASN A 170 -8.08 12.91 5.73
C ASN A 170 -6.75 12.17 5.81
N SER A 171 -5.69 12.91 6.09
CA SER A 171 -4.38 12.29 6.30
C SER A 171 -4.42 11.42 7.56
N ILE A 172 -3.66 10.33 7.49
CA ILE A 172 -3.30 9.45 8.59
C ILE A 172 -1.89 9.82 9.00
N ASP A 173 -1.66 9.98 10.29
CA ASP A 173 -0.34 10.32 10.85
C ASP A 173 0.04 9.45 12.06
N TRP A 174 1.19 9.78 12.65
CA TRP A 174 1.71 9.10 13.84
C TRP A 174 0.79 9.24 15.06
N ASN A 175 0.19 10.41 15.27
CA ASN A 175 -0.66 10.66 16.43
C ASN A 175 -1.93 9.80 16.37
N ASP A 176 -2.51 9.61 15.19
CA ASP A 176 -3.63 8.67 15.02
C ASP A 176 -3.24 7.25 15.46
N ALA A 177 -2.06 6.79 15.08
CA ALA A 177 -1.55 5.46 15.42
C ALA A 177 -1.26 5.32 16.92
N GLU A 178 -0.65 6.32 17.56
CA GLU A 178 -0.44 6.32 19.01
C GLU A 178 -1.75 6.33 19.79
N VAL A 179 -2.69 7.20 19.42
CA VAL A 179 -3.98 7.31 20.10
C VAL A 179 -4.77 6.01 19.98
N PHE A 180 -4.72 5.35 18.82
CA PHE A 180 -5.33 4.03 18.64
C PHE A 180 -4.61 2.94 19.44
N ALA A 181 -3.27 2.94 19.45
CA ALA A 181 -2.47 1.97 20.20
C ALA A 181 -2.78 1.99 21.70
N ARG A 182 -3.04 3.16 22.29
CA ARG A 182 -3.41 3.30 23.71
C ARG A 182 -4.71 2.56 24.09
N ARG A 183 -5.54 2.19 23.11
CA ARG A 183 -6.78 1.43 23.31
C ARG A 183 -6.54 -0.08 23.30
N LEU A 184 -5.34 -0.52 22.97
CA LEU A 184 -4.98 -1.93 22.79
C LEU A 184 -4.06 -2.41 23.92
N PRO A 185 -4.03 -3.72 24.21
CA PRO A 185 -3.11 -4.28 25.19
C PRO A 185 -1.64 -4.01 24.83
N THR A 186 -0.85 -3.63 25.83
CA THR A 186 0.60 -3.36 25.69
C THR A 186 1.46 -4.61 25.73
N GLU A 187 0.89 -5.77 26.05
CA GLU A 187 1.56 -7.06 26.07
C GLU A 187 0.59 -8.19 25.70
N GLY A 188 1.14 -9.39 25.48
CA GLY A 188 0.38 -10.59 25.19
C GLY A 188 0.32 -10.92 23.70
N ASN A 189 -0.75 -11.61 23.29
CA ASN A 189 -0.88 -12.13 21.93
C ASN A 189 -1.51 -11.09 20.98
N LEU A 190 -0.89 -10.89 19.82
CA LEU A 190 -1.39 -10.06 18.72
C LEU A 190 -1.47 -10.88 17.44
N ARG A 191 -2.63 -10.87 16.77
CA ARG A 191 -2.78 -11.51 15.46
C ARG A 191 -2.50 -10.48 14.36
N ILE A 192 -1.70 -10.88 13.37
CA ILE A 192 -1.50 -10.16 12.12
C ILE A 192 -1.99 -11.04 10.97
N HIS A 193 -2.82 -10.46 10.10
CA HIS A 193 -3.33 -11.10 8.90
C HIS A 193 -2.69 -10.47 7.66
N PHE A 194 -1.98 -11.27 6.89
CA PHE A 194 -1.37 -10.91 5.62
C PHE A 194 -2.39 -11.12 4.48
N LEU A 195 -3.05 -10.02 4.09
CA LEU A 195 -4.18 -10.00 3.16
C LEU A 195 -3.77 -10.13 1.69
N SER A 196 -2.50 -9.89 1.38
CA SER A 196 -1.91 -10.02 0.05
C SER A 196 -0.50 -10.63 0.17
N PRO A 197 0.11 -11.13 -0.92
CA PRO A 197 1.41 -11.78 -0.85
C PRO A 197 2.46 -10.89 -0.19
N THR A 198 2.92 -11.28 0.99
CA THR A 198 3.99 -10.61 1.71
C THR A 198 5.32 -11.18 1.25
N ARG A 199 6.05 -10.39 0.45
CA ARG A 199 7.34 -10.79 -0.13
C ARG A 199 8.50 -10.16 0.65
N LEU A 200 9.12 -10.95 1.51
CA LEU A 200 10.31 -10.56 2.29
C LEU A 200 11.57 -11.23 1.72
N VAL A 201 12.67 -10.47 1.69
CA VAL A 201 13.99 -10.93 1.24
C VAL A 201 15.01 -10.64 2.33
N ALA A 202 15.84 -11.62 2.65
CA ALA A 202 16.97 -11.49 3.57
C ALA A 202 18.16 -12.28 3.01
N ALA A 203 19.37 -11.69 3.00
CA ALA A 203 20.57 -12.28 2.41
C ALA A 203 20.31 -12.90 1.01
N ASP A 204 19.68 -12.11 0.13
CA ASP A 204 19.27 -12.49 -1.24
C ASP A 204 18.35 -13.71 -1.36
N SER A 205 17.83 -14.21 -0.24
CA SER A 205 16.94 -15.37 -0.17
C SER A 205 15.52 -14.96 0.21
N LEU A 206 14.54 -15.67 -0.36
CA LEU A 206 13.13 -15.47 -0.02
C LEU A 206 12.81 -16.10 1.32
N VAL A 207 12.22 -15.30 2.21
CA VAL A 207 11.75 -15.78 3.50
C VAL A 207 10.30 -16.21 3.38
N LYS A 208 10.05 -17.50 3.63
CA LYS A 208 8.74 -18.14 3.47
C LYS A 208 7.94 -18.26 4.77
N ALA A 209 8.58 -17.98 5.91
CA ALA A 209 7.93 -17.93 7.21
C ALA A 209 7.66 -16.47 7.62
N PRO A 210 6.59 -16.19 8.36
CA PRO A 210 6.25 -14.84 8.81
C PRO A 210 7.09 -14.49 10.06
N ASP A 211 8.41 -14.37 9.89
CA ASP A 211 9.32 -13.94 10.95
C ASP A 211 9.04 -12.48 11.34
N PHE A 212 8.74 -12.25 12.64
CA PHE A 212 8.32 -10.92 13.10
C PHE A 212 9.45 -9.90 13.03
N GLY A 213 10.66 -10.27 13.48
CA GLY A 213 11.81 -9.37 13.49
C GLY A 213 12.12 -8.85 12.09
N LEU A 214 12.20 -9.74 11.10
CA LEU A 214 12.40 -9.36 9.70
C LEU A 214 11.23 -8.56 9.14
N PHE A 215 9.98 -8.98 9.37
CA PHE A 215 8.79 -8.25 8.93
C PHE A 215 8.82 -6.80 9.46
N PHE A 216 9.07 -6.64 10.75
CA PHE A 216 9.11 -5.34 11.42
C PHE A 216 10.27 -4.48 10.92
N ARG A 217 11.47 -5.05 10.73
CA ARG A 217 12.61 -4.35 10.12
C ARG A 217 12.27 -3.80 8.74
N ARG A 218 11.67 -4.62 7.87
CA ARG A 218 11.25 -4.19 6.52
C ARG A 218 10.13 -3.15 6.54
N LEU A 219 9.26 -3.21 7.55
CA LEU A 219 8.23 -2.19 7.76
C LEU A 219 8.85 -0.86 8.19
N LEU A 220 9.71 -0.87 9.20
CA LEU A 220 10.35 0.34 9.74
C LEU A 220 11.22 1.03 8.69
N GLU A 221 12.04 0.26 7.95
CA GLU A 221 12.82 0.77 6.81
C GLU A 221 11.93 1.51 5.81
N ARG A 222 10.79 0.92 5.47
CA ARG A 222 9.86 1.51 4.50
C ARG A 222 9.19 2.77 5.04
N VAL A 223 8.79 2.80 6.31
CA VAL A 223 8.23 3.99 6.97
C VAL A 223 9.24 5.13 6.92
N ASP A 224 10.50 4.86 7.25
CA ASP A 224 11.56 5.87 7.27
C ASP A 224 11.91 6.38 5.87
N GLU A 225 11.99 5.48 4.89
CA GLU A 225 12.26 5.87 3.51
C GLU A 225 11.14 6.73 2.93
N LEU A 226 9.87 6.40 3.20
CA LEU A 226 8.73 7.22 2.76
C LEU A 226 8.71 8.57 3.48
N ALA A 227 8.94 8.59 4.79
CA ALA A 227 9.00 9.83 5.56
C ALA A 227 10.11 10.75 5.05
N LYS A 228 11.30 10.19 4.77
CA LYS A 228 12.43 10.92 4.22
C LYS A 228 12.13 11.46 2.82
N GLN A 229 11.57 10.63 1.94
CA GLN A 229 11.34 10.98 0.53
C GLN A 229 10.19 11.98 0.34
N TYR A 230 9.15 11.90 1.16
CA TYR A 230 7.87 12.59 0.89
C TYR A 230 7.35 13.48 2.02
N ASN A 231 8.02 13.50 3.18
CA ASN A 231 7.68 14.34 4.33
C ASN A 231 8.88 15.14 4.87
N GLY A 232 10.04 15.09 4.19
CA GLY A 232 11.24 15.82 4.60
C GLY A 232 11.88 15.31 5.89
N ALA A 233 11.60 14.07 6.28
CA ALA A 233 12.14 13.50 7.52
C ALA A 233 13.67 13.35 7.47
N VAL A 234 14.31 13.60 8.61
CA VAL A 234 15.70 13.20 8.84
C VAL A 234 15.73 11.70 9.19
N ARG A 235 16.86 11.04 8.94
CA ARG A 235 17.04 9.63 9.30
C ARG A 235 16.92 9.47 10.83
N ARG A 236 16.14 8.48 11.28
CA ARG A 236 16.09 8.05 12.68
C ARG A 236 17.48 7.72 13.20
N SER A 237 17.74 8.00 14.48
CA SER A 237 19.03 7.70 15.09
C SER A 237 19.34 6.19 15.04
N ALA A 238 20.62 5.85 14.97
CA ALA A 238 21.04 4.45 14.96
C ALA A 238 20.66 3.72 16.25
N GLU A 239 20.65 4.43 17.38
CA GLU A 239 20.27 3.92 18.70
C GLU A 239 18.79 3.55 18.74
N GLU A 240 17.89 4.43 18.30
CA GLU A 240 16.45 4.13 18.26
C GLU A 240 16.13 2.98 17.30
N ILE A 241 16.79 2.92 16.14
CA ILE A 241 16.63 1.78 15.20
C ILE A 241 17.08 0.48 15.87
N ALA A 242 18.25 0.48 16.52
CA ALA A 242 18.78 -0.71 17.20
C ALA A 242 17.84 -1.17 18.32
N ASN A 243 17.32 -0.24 19.12
CA ASN A 243 16.36 -0.53 20.19
C ASN A 243 15.07 -1.16 19.64
N LEU A 244 14.45 -0.55 18.62
CA LEU A 244 13.24 -1.10 18.00
C LEU A 244 13.47 -2.48 17.37
N TYR A 245 14.64 -2.71 16.77
CA TYR A 245 15.00 -4.01 16.21
C TYR A 245 15.20 -5.07 17.28
N GLN A 246 15.86 -4.73 18.39
CA GLN A 246 16.00 -5.66 19.52
C GLN A 246 14.62 -6.06 20.07
N LEU A 247 13.73 -5.09 20.31
CA LEU A 247 12.37 -5.37 20.78
C LEU A 247 11.59 -6.24 19.79
N ALA A 248 11.77 -6.05 18.49
CA ALA A 248 11.15 -6.86 17.46
C ALA A 248 11.70 -8.31 17.43
N ASP A 249 13.00 -8.50 17.67
CA ASP A 249 13.62 -9.83 17.73
C ASP A 249 13.17 -10.65 18.96
N GLU A 250 12.74 -9.98 20.03
CA GLU A 250 12.20 -10.61 21.24
C GLU A 250 10.78 -11.16 21.05
N VAL A 251 10.07 -10.73 20.01
CA VAL A 251 8.69 -11.16 19.71
C VAL A 251 8.66 -12.62 19.30
N ARG A 252 7.78 -13.41 19.94
CA ARG A 252 7.67 -14.85 19.71
C ARG A 252 6.49 -15.19 18.80
N LEU A 253 6.74 -15.97 17.76
CA LEU A 253 5.68 -16.60 16.97
C LEU A 253 5.01 -17.71 17.79
N ILE A 254 3.70 -17.62 17.99
CA ILE A 254 2.89 -18.56 18.79
C ILE A 254 2.11 -19.51 17.88
N GLU A 255 1.55 -18.98 16.80
CA GLU A 255 0.70 -19.72 15.87
C GLU A 255 0.90 -19.14 14.47
N GLN A 256 0.86 -19.99 13.44
CA GLN A 256 0.78 -19.54 12.06
C GLN A 256 -0.11 -20.45 11.24
N SER A 257 -0.88 -19.82 10.35
CA SER A 257 -1.59 -20.46 9.26
C SER A 257 -1.34 -19.62 8.01
N THR A 258 -0.11 -19.73 7.51
CA THR A 258 0.31 -19.04 6.27
C THR A 258 0.51 -20.04 5.15
N GLN A 259 0.24 -19.59 3.93
CA GLN A 259 0.49 -20.35 2.72
C GLN A 259 1.29 -19.50 1.73
N TRP A 260 2.20 -20.15 1.00
CA TRP A 260 2.99 -19.48 -0.03
C TRP A 260 2.21 -19.42 -1.33
N ILE A 261 1.91 -18.21 -1.80
CA ILE A 261 1.24 -18.00 -3.09
C ILE A 261 2.31 -17.86 -4.16
N ASN A 262 2.33 -18.79 -5.12
CA ASN A 262 3.17 -18.67 -6.30
C ASN A 262 2.49 -17.75 -7.32
N LEU A 263 3.06 -16.57 -7.52
CA LEU A 263 2.49 -15.55 -8.38
C LEU A 263 3.57 -14.91 -9.26
N TRP A 264 3.20 -14.67 -10.51
CA TRP A 264 4.02 -13.98 -11.49
C TRP A 264 3.20 -12.85 -12.10
N GLY A 265 3.83 -11.70 -12.33
CA GLY A 265 3.21 -10.57 -13.02
C GLY A 265 4.05 -10.14 -14.21
N PRO A 266 3.41 -9.61 -15.27
CA PRO A 266 4.15 -9.07 -16.40
C PRO A 266 5.09 -7.94 -15.96
N SER A 267 6.26 -7.87 -16.59
CA SER A 267 7.15 -6.71 -16.50
C SER A 267 7.25 -6.07 -17.86
N GLY A 268 6.53 -4.95 -18.04
CA GLY A 268 6.65 -4.13 -19.23
C GLY A 268 8.08 -3.64 -19.50
N ARG A 269 8.96 -3.64 -18.48
CA ARG A 269 10.37 -3.24 -18.58
C ARG A 269 11.26 -4.28 -19.26
N THR A 270 11.05 -5.56 -18.94
CA THR A 270 11.96 -6.63 -19.35
C THR A 270 11.32 -7.55 -20.39
N GLY A 271 10.01 -7.45 -20.63
CA GLY A 271 9.27 -8.40 -21.45
C GLY A 271 9.09 -9.78 -20.79
N HIS A 272 9.62 -9.96 -19.59
CA HIS A 272 9.59 -11.22 -18.85
C HIS A 272 8.61 -11.14 -17.67
N ASN A 273 8.10 -12.28 -17.22
CA ASN A 273 7.35 -12.32 -15.97
C ASN A 273 8.28 -12.12 -14.77
N THR A 274 7.84 -11.33 -13.79
CA THR A 274 8.56 -11.08 -12.54
C THR A 274 7.84 -11.76 -11.37
N PRO A 275 8.59 -12.36 -10.43
CA PRO A 275 7.98 -13.06 -9.30
C PRO A 275 7.34 -12.04 -8.35
N MET A 276 6.05 -12.25 -8.12
CA MET A 276 5.23 -11.52 -7.14
C MET A 276 4.89 -12.36 -5.92
N SER A 277 5.36 -13.60 -5.87
CA SER A 277 5.11 -14.56 -4.81
C SER A 277 5.49 -14.05 -3.42
N GLY A 278 4.69 -14.45 -2.44
CA GLY A 278 4.83 -14.14 -1.02
C GLY A 278 3.87 -15.01 -0.21
N PHE A 279 3.97 -14.96 1.12
CA PHE A 279 3.04 -15.67 1.99
C PHE A 279 1.78 -14.83 2.26
N VAL A 280 0.64 -15.51 2.42
CA VAL A 280 -0.66 -14.95 2.85
C VAL A 280 -1.24 -15.78 3.98
N GLY A 281 -2.24 -15.28 4.69
CA GLY A 281 -2.84 -15.93 5.85
C GLY A 281 -2.50 -15.19 7.13
N PHE A 282 -2.47 -15.86 8.29
CA PHE A 282 -2.26 -15.16 9.56
C PHE A 282 -1.14 -15.76 10.40
N ALA A 283 -0.60 -14.94 11.29
CA ALA A 283 0.30 -15.34 12.35
C ALA A 283 -0.10 -14.65 13.66
N VAL A 284 0.08 -15.35 14.78
CA VAL A 284 -0.13 -14.83 16.13
C VAL A 284 1.23 -14.71 16.80
N TYR A 285 1.53 -13.51 17.28
CA TYR A 285 2.79 -13.18 17.92
C TYR A 285 2.56 -12.81 19.38
N ARG A 286 3.56 -13.03 20.24
CA ARG A 286 3.56 -12.61 21.64
C ARG A 286 4.72 -11.69 21.94
N SER A 287 4.44 -10.58 22.61
CA SER A 287 5.43 -9.62 23.08
C SER A 287 5.06 -9.08 24.46
N LYS A 288 6.07 -8.56 25.18
CA LYS A 288 5.89 -7.73 26.39
C LYS A 288 5.92 -6.23 26.08
N HIS A 289 6.19 -5.86 24.82
CA HIS A 289 6.54 -4.51 24.41
C HIS A 289 5.70 -4.02 23.21
N TRP A 290 4.40 -4.31 23.22
CA TRP A 290 3.51 -3.75 22.19
C TRP A 290 3.33 -2.25 22.35
N ASP A 291 3.51 -1.68 23.55
CA ASP A 291 3.55 -0.23 23.77
C ASP A 291 4.54 0.48 22.84
N LYS A 292 5.67 -0.17 22.52
CA LYS A 292 6.71 0.37 21.63
C LYS A 292 6.54 0.00 20.15
N LEU A 293 6.03 -1.19 19.86
CA LEU A 293 5.98 -1.72 18.49
C LEU A 293 4.63 -1.48 17.79
N LEU A 294 3.54 -1.40 18.55
CA LEU A 294 2.17 -1.37 18.02
C LEU A 294 1.84 -0.10 17.21
N PRO A 295 2.23 1.12 17.62
CA PRO A 295 2.00 2.30 16.79
C PRO A 295 2.62 2.16 15.38
N TRP A 296 3.82 1.58 15.26
CA TRP A 296 4.46 1.30 13.97
C TRP A 296 3.68 0.27 13.16
N LEU A 297 3.20 -0.80 13.79
CA LEU A 297 2.36 -1.80 13.12
C LEU A 297 1.06 -1.18 12.60
N LEU A 298 0.40 -0.35 13.42
CA LEU A 298 -0.87 0.29 13.10
C LEU A 298 -0.74 1.27 11.92
N LEU A 299 0.29 2.13 11.96
CA LEU A 299 0.65 3.00 10.84
C LEU A 299 1.01 2.17 9.60
N GLY A 300 1.76 1.08 9.83
CA GLY A 300 2.25 0.18 8.81
C GLY A 300 1.17 -0.51 7.98
N GLN A 301 -0.03 -0.70 8.55
CA GLN A 301 -1.17 -1.25 7.82
C GLN A 301 -1.42 -0.45 6.54
N GLY A 302 -1.41 0.89 6.60
CA GLY A 302 -1.60 1.75 5.43
C GLY A 302 -0.37 1.87 4.53
N VAL A 303 0.82 1.59 5.06
CA VAL A 303 2.10 1.70 4.34
C VAL A 303 2.40 0.47 3.48
N GLN A 304 1.87 -0.69 3.89
CA GLN A 304 2.23 -2.02 3.40
C GLN A 304 3.70 -2.37 3.71
N VAL A 305 4.10 -3.63 3.54
CA VAL A 305 5.46 -4.10 3.87
C VAL A 305 6.13 -4.87 2.75
N GLY A 306 7.46 -4.84 2.71
CA GLY A 306 8.25 -5.68 1.80
C GLY A 306 8.29 -5.18 0.36
N LYS A 307 8.51 -6.10 -0.59
CA LYS A 307 8.70 -5.76 -2.00
C LYS A 307 7.36 -5.71 -2.75
N LEU A 308 7.30 -4.86 -3.78
CA LEU A 308 6.20 -4.75 -4.73
C LEU A 308 4.87 -4.22 -4.14
N THR A 309 4.92 -3.40 -3.10
CA THR A 309 3.76 -2.71 -2.51
C THR A 309 2.98 -1.87 -3.54
N ILE A 310 3.67 -1.27 -4.50
CA ILE A 310 3.03 -0.57 -5.62
C ILE A 310 2.13 -1.49 -6.48
N LYS A 311 2.42 -2.79 -6.51
CA LYS A 311 1.62 -3.82 -7.19
C LYS A 311 0.65 -4.53 -6.23
N GLY A 312 0.51 -4.03 -4.99
CA GLY A 312 -0.40 -4.53 -3.97
C GLY A 312 0.07 -5.72 -3.16
N ASN A 313 1.37 -5.97 -3.10
CA ASN A 313 1.96 -6.91 -2.14
C ASN A 313 2.06 -6.30 -0.74
N GLY A 314 2.12 -7.15 0.28
CA GLY A 314 2.46 -6.73 1.64
C GLY A 314 1.37 -5.94 2.37
N VAL A 315 0.14 -5.95 1.87
CA VAL A 315 -1.04 -5.53 2.63
C VAL A 315 -1.26 -6.49 3.79
N PHE A 316 -1.30 -5.93 5.00
CA PHE A 316 -1.60 -6.65 6.22
C PHE A 316 -2.55 -5.84 7.10
N GLN A 317 -3.17 -6.51 8.06
CA GLN A 317 -3.91 -5.88 9.15
C GLN A 317 -3.55 -6.51 10.48
N VAL A 318 -3.57 -5.68 11.52
CA VAL A 318 -3.59 -6.10 12.91
C VAL A 318 -5.05 -6.44 13.24
N GLU A 319 -5.28 -7.57 13.92
CA GLU A 319 -6.62 -8.01 14.33
C GLU A 319 -6.72 -8.01 15.87
N PRO A 320 -7.02 -6.85 16.49
CA PRO A 320 -7.36 -6.82 17.90
C PRO A 320 -8.74 -7.42 18.12
N LYS A 321 -8.95 -8.06 19.28
CA LYS A 321 -10.26 -8.63 19.63
C LYS A 321 -11.33 -7.53 19.68
N GLY A 322 -12.43 -7.75 18.97
CA GLY A 322 -13.63 -6.89 19.04
C GLY A 322 -13.52 -5.57 18.28
N ILE A 323 -12.52 -5.39 17.42
CA ILE A 323 -12.34 -4.18 16.60
C ILE A 323 -12.31 -4.57 15.12
N SER A 324 -13.02 -3.80 14.28
CA SER A 324 -13.02 -4.00 12.83
C SER A 324 -11.60 -3.89 12.25
N GLY A 325 -11.25 -4.76 11.31
CA GLY A 325 -9.95 -4.74 10.66
C GLY A 325 -9.71 -3.45 9.89
N TYR A 326 -8.46 -3.01 9.80
CA TYR A 326 -8.07 -1.73 9.18
C TYR A 326 -8.55 -1.55 7.74
N TRP A 327 -8.62 -2.63 6.97
CA TRP A 327 -9.07 -2.61 5.57
C TRP A 327 -10.57 -2.87 5.40
N THR A 328 -11.28 -3.08 6.51
CA THR A 328 -12.74 -3.26 6.49
C THR A 328 -13.38 -1.95 6.05
N GLY A 329 -13.92 -1.94 4.84
CA GLY A 329 -14.48 -0.71 4.28
C GLY A 329 -13.44 0.32 3.82
N CYS A 330 -12.21 -0.08 3.49
CA CYS A 330 -11.17 0.82 2.91
C CYS A 330 -10.93 0.59 1.43
#